data_AF-A0A0A2KAE0-F1
#
_entry.id   AF-A0A0A2KAE0-F1
#
_cell.length_a   1.000
_cell.length_b   1.000
_cell.length_c   1.000
_cell.angle_alpha   90.00
_cell.angle_beta   90.00
_cell.angle_gamma   90.00
#
_symmetry.space_group_name_H-M   'P 1'
#
loop_
_entity.id
_entity.type
_entity.pdbx_description
1 polymer ?
#
loop_
_entity_poly.entity_id
_entity_poly.type
_entity_poly.pdbx_seq_one_letter_code
_entity_poly.pdbx_strand_id
1 'polypeptide(L)'
;MESLLDPQAVLDEINKGYERLDRYYISFQFLPYLLFSGDRIFLIPNSFAHLPLDNVDMTLNQSNQKAQSEQYEVYGNLFYPLEAVLVESFVKGVIHDIDEVGFSSWQMLLNAWISMMRGYLDVNNDTLDDCADERVVEWYSTHFGRIHEDQYGEWDLRVTKRLGSGKEMPVTSTA
;
A
#
# COMPACT_ATOMS: atom_id res chain seq x y z
N MET A 1 2.33 33.39 -22.81
CA MET A 1 2.03 32.08 -23.42
C MET A 1 3.05 31.13 -22.82
N GLU A 2 2.65 30.32 -21.83
CA GLU A 2 3.55 29.35 -21.21
C GLU A 2 3.95 28.33 -22.27
N SER A 3 5.26 28.16 -22.49
CA SER A 3 5.77 27.12 -23.36
C SER A 3 5.48 25.77 -22.71
N LEU A 4 4.86 24.85 -23.46
CA LEU A 4 4.68 23.48 -23.00
C LEU A 4 6.03 22.87 -22.67
N LEU A 5 6.11 22.17 -21.53
CA LEU A 5 7.30 21.43 -21.12
C LEU A 5 7.68 20.41 -22.19
N ASP A 6 8.97 20.22 -22.40
CA ASP A 6 9.49 19.18 -23.29
C ASP A 6 9.03 17.80 -22.79
N PRO A 7 8.28 17.02 -23.59
CA PRO A 7 7.78 15.72 -23.17
C PRO A 7 8.89 14.77 -22.75
N GLN A 8 10.07 14.84 -23.36
CA GLN A 8 11.18 13.95 -23.01
C GLN A 8 11.74 14.28 -21.63
N ALA A 9 11.93 15.57 -21.33
CA ALA A 9 12.36 16.00 -20.00
C ALA A 9 11.40 15.54 -18.89
N VAL A 10 10.09 15.58 -19.15
CA VAL A 10 9.07 15.08 -18.20
C VAL A 10 9.17 13.57 -18.00
N LEU A 11 9.38 12.80 -19.08
CA LEU A 11 9.58 11.35 -18.98
C LEU A 11 10.86 11.01 -18.20
N ASP A 12 11.94 11.75 -18.43
CA ASP A 12 13.21 11.54 -17.72
C ASP A 12 13.06 11.84 -16.22
N GLU A 13 12.31 12.88 -15.85
CA GLU A 13 11.96 13.18 -14.46
C GLU A 13 11.14 12.06 -13.81
N ILE A 14 10.09 11.57 -14.48
CA ILE A 14 9.28 10.46 -13.98
C ILE A 14 10.14 9.21 -13.76
N ASN A 15 10.94 8.82 -14.76
CA ASN A 15 11.80 7.64 -14.67
C ASN A 15 12.81 7.78 -13.53
N LYS A 16 13.40 8.96 -13.36
CA LYS A 16 14.32 9.24 -12.25
C LYS A 16 13.64 9.06 -10.89
N GLY A 17 12.36 9.44 -10.77
CA GLY A 17 11.59 9.29 -9.54
C GLY A 17 11.30 7.83 -9.15
N TYR A 18 11.37 6.89 -10.09
CA TYR A 18 11.18 5.45 -9.85
C TYR A 18 12.46 4.62 -10.04
N GLU A 19 13.59 5.24 -10.37
CA GLU A 19 14.84 4.58 -10.75
C GLU A 19 15.28 3.52 -9.72
N ARG A 20 15.10 3.81 -8.43
CA ARG A 20 15.43 2.85 -7.37
C ARG A 20 14.54 1.61 -7.46
N LEU A 21 13.21 1.77 -7.48
CA LEU A 21 12.27 0.66 -7.63
C LEU A 21 12.55 -0.14 -8.91
N ASP A 22 12.86 0.57 -10.00
CA ASP A 22 13.12 -0.01 -11.32
C ASP A 22 14.33 -0.93 -11.36
N ARG A 23 15.31 -0.72 -10.48
CA ARG A 23 16.48 -1.60 -10.36
C ARG A 23 16.18 -2.94 -9.67
N TYR A 24 15.07 -3.04 -8.95
CA TYR A 24 14.81 -4.19 -8.08
C TYR A 24 13.55 -4.98 -8.43
N TYR A 25 12.63 -4.45 -9.24
CA TYR A 25 11.45 -5.22 -9.62
C TYR A 25 11.75 -6.27 -10.70
N ILE A 26 10.93 -7.32 -10.72
CA ILE A 26 10.85 -8.28 -11.83
C ILE A 26 9.43 -8.25 -12.38
N SER A 27 9.26 -8.01 -13.68
CA SER A 27 7.94 -7.98 -14.31
C SER A 27 7.65 -9.25 -15.12
N PHE A 28 6.42 -9.73 -15.02
CA PHE A 28 5.88 -10.83 -15.82
C PHE A 28 4.69 -10.33 -16.61
N GLN A 29 4.57 -10.75 -17.86
CA GLN A 29 3.38 -10.50 -18.66
C GLN A 29 2.54 -11.76 -18.73
N PHE A 30 1.25 -11.64 -18.42
CA PHE A 30 0.34 -12.76 -18.59
C PHE A 30 0.24 -13.13 -20.07
N LEU A 31 0.20 -14.44 -20.33
CA LEU A 31 0.09 -14.94 -21.70
C LEU A 31 -1.27 -14.54 -22.31
N PRO A 32 -1.32 -14.25 -23.61
CA PRO A 32 -2.50 -13.67 -24.26
C PRO A 32 -3.78 -14.52 -24.17
N TYR A 33 -3.65 -15.81 -23.87
CA TYR A 33 -4.76 -16.76 -23.79
C TYR A 33 -5.32 -16.93 -22.37
N LEU A 34 -4.75 -16.26 -21.37
CA LEU A 34 -5.26 -16.26 -20.00
C LEU A 34 -6.29 -15.14 -19.80
N LEU A 35 -7.19 -15.32 -18.82
CA LEU A 35 -8.26 -14.35 -18.50
C LEU A 35 -7.75 -12.94 -18.15
N PHE A 36 -6.48 -12.83 -17.75
CA PHE A 36 -5.79 -11.58 -17.42
C PHE A 36 -4.87 -11.12 -18.57
N SER A 37 -5.26 -11.41 -19.82
CA SER A 37 -4.45 -11.06 -20.99
C SER A 37 -4.31 -9.54 -21.11
N GLY A 38 -3.07 -9.08 -21.03
CA GLY A 38 -2.74 -7.65 -21.02
C GLY A 38 -2.20 -7.16 -19.66
N ASP A 39 -2.46 -7.89 -18.58
CA ASP A 39 -1.98 -7.50 -17.25
C ASP A 39 -0.48 -7.82 -17.08
N ARG A 40 0.22 -6.93 -16.36
CA ARG A 40 1.60 -7.11 -15.94
C ARG A 40 1.65 -7.31 -14.43
N ILE A 41 2.32 -8.38 -14.00
CA ILE A 41 2.66 -8.57 -12.59
C ILE A 41 4.03 -7.97 -12.35
N PHE A 42 4.16 -7.17 -11.29
CA PHE A 42 5.44 -6.71 -10.78
C PHE A 42 5.72 -7.43 -9.46
N LEU A 43 6.87 -8.08 -9.38
CA LEU A 43 7.41 -8.62 -8.15
C LEU A 43 8.41 -7.63 -7.60
N ILE A 44 8.13 -7.12 -6.41
CA ILE A 44 9.02 -6.22 -5.67
C ILE A 44 9.67 -7.05 -4.55
N PRO A 45 10.99 -7.00 -4.38
CA PRO A 45 11.65 -7.71 -3.29
C PRO A 45 11.13 -7.27 -1.93
N ASN A 46 11.02 -8.22 -1.00
CA ASN A 46 10.54 -7.91 0.35
C ASN A 46 11.39 -6.85 1.07
N SER A 47 12.68 -6.73 0.72
CA SER A 47 13.57 -5.69 1.23
C SER A 47 13.11 -4.26 0.90
N PHE A 48 12.27 -4.08 -0.12
CA PHE A 48 11.63 -2.80 -0.47
C PHE A 48 10.25 -2.64 0.15
N ALA A 49 9.55 -3.75 0.36
CA ALA A 49 8.23 -3.74 0.97
C ALA A 49 8.30 -3.63 2.49
N HIS A 50 9.40 -4.03 3.15
CA HIS A 50 9.52 -4.04 4.61
C HIS A 50 8.43 -4.87 5.32
N LEU A 51 7.88 -5.89 4.66
CA LEU A 51 6.89 -6.78 5.29
C LEU A 51 7.60 -7.79 6.20
N PRO A 52 7.15 -7.99 7.45
CA PRO A 52 7.77 -8.94 8.38
C PRO A 52 7.46 -10.38 7.97
N LEU A 53 8.47 -11.13 7.51
CA LEU A 53 8.31 -12.54 7.13
C LEU A 53 8.78 -13.52 8.21
N ASP A 54 9.38 -13.03 9.30
CA ASP A 54 10.09 -13.84 10.29
C ASP A 54 9.18 -14.82 11.05
N ASN A 55 7.88 -14.55 11.10
CA ASN A 55 6.88 -15.39 11.77
C ASN A 55 6.09 -16.30 10.83
N VAL A 56 6.42 -16.30 9.53
CA VAL A 56 5.73 -17.12 8.53
C VAL A 56 6.46 -18.46 8.43
N ASP A 57 5.99 -19.46 9.18
CA ASP A 57 6.46 -20.84 9.02
C ASP A 57 5.96 -21.41 7.68
N MET A 58 6.77 -21.22 6.64
CA MET A 58 6.50 -21.73 5.29
C MET A 58 6.49 -23.27 5.21
N THR A 59 6.76 -23.98 6.31
CA THR A 59 6.71 -25.45 6.38
C THR A 59 5.43 -26.00 7.01
N LEU A 60 4.51 -25.14 7.48
CA LEU A 60 3.21 -25.57 7.99
C LEU A 60 2.38 -26.21 6.88
N ASN A 61 2.47 -27.54 6.80
CA ASN A 61 1.56 -28.37 6.05
C ASN A 61 0.10 -27.99 6.38
N GLN A 62 -0.72 -27.99 5.33
CA GLN A 62 -2.11 -27.50 5.19
C GLN A 62 -3.14 -27.96 6.26
N SER A 63 -2.75 -28.70 7.31
CA SER A 63 -3.66 -29.32 8.26
C SER A 63 -3.97 -28.50 9.53
N ASN A 64 -3.28 -27.40 9.81
CA ASN A 64 -3.51 -26.57 11.02
C ASN A 64 -3.80 -25.09 10.70
N GLN A 65 -4.74 -24.83 9.80
CA GLN A 65 -5.26 -23.49 9.42
C GLN A 65 -5.85 -22.64 10.59
N LYS A 66 -5.68 -23.05 11.84
CA LYS A 66 -6.39 -22.47 12.99
C LYS A 66 -5.57 -21.49 13.84
N ALA A 67 -4.27 -21.38 13.59
CA ALA A 67 -3.45 -20.32 14.19
C ALA A 67 -3.20 -19.27 13.10
N GLN A 68 -4.16 -18.35 12.93
CA GLN A 68 -3.89 -17.14 12.16
C GLN A 68 -2.75 -16.39 12.86
N SER A 69 -1.74 -15.96 12.10
CA SER A 69 -0.71 -15.07 12.64
C SER A 69 -1.37 -13.73 12.98
N GLU A 70 -0.96 -13.10 14.07
CA GLU A 70 -1.36 -11.73 14.42
C GLU A 70 -0.94 -10.69 13.35
N GLN A 71 -0.18 -11.12 12.33
CA GLN A 71 0.34 -10.27 11.27
C GLN A 71 -0.26 -10.57 9.89
N TYR A 72 -0.81 -11.78 9.66
CA TYR A 72 -1.24 -12.20 8.33
C TYR A 72 -2.50 -13.07 8.35
N GLU A 73 -3.41 -12.78 7.42
CA GLU A 73 -4.40 -13.75 6.96
C GLU A 73 -3.79 -14.67 5.90
N VAL A 74 -3.85 -15.98 6.16
CA VAL A 74 -3.21 -17.00 5.31
C VAL A 74 -4.26 -17.80 4.56
N TYR A 75 -4.19 -17.78 3.23
CA TYR A 75 -5.03 -18.57 2.33
C TYR A 75 -4.18 -19.46 1.44
N GLY A 76 -3.96 -20.70 1.88
CA GLY A 76 -3.07 -21.62 1.18
C GLY A 76 -1.63 -21.12 1.21
N ASN A 77 -1.08 -20.76 0.05
CA ASN A 77 0.26 -20.19 -0.10
C ASN A 77 0.25 -18.65 -0.25
N LEU A 78 -0.89 -18.01 -0.01
CA LEU A 78 -1.05 -16.56 -0.08
C LEU A 78 -1.10 -15.98 1.33
N PHE A 79 -0.31 -14.95 1.56
CA PHE A 79 -0.16 -14.25 2.83
C PHE A 79 -0.61 -12.81 2.66
N TYR A 80 -1.73 -12.45 3.27
CA TYR A 80 -2.29 -11.11 3.21
C TYR A 80 -1.96 -10.40 4.53
N PRO A 81 -1.11 -9.36 4.52
CA PRO A 81 -0.79 -8.64 5.73
C PRO A 81 -2.05 -8.00 6.31
N LEU A 82 -2.19 -8.07 7.63
CA LEU A 82 -3.21 -7.30 8.33
C LEU A 82 -2.94 -5.80 8.21
N GLU A 83 -3.96 -4.99 8.50
CA GLU A 83 -3.94 -3.53 8.36
C GLU A 83 -2.68 -2.88 8.94
N ALA A 84 -2.43 -3.07 10.24
CA ALA A 84 -1.29 -2.46 10.92
C ALA A 84 0.05 -2.84 10.27
N VAL A 85 0.21 -4.11 9.88
CA VAL A 85 1.42 -4.62 9.23
C VAL A 85 1.63 -3.98 7.86
N LEU A 86 0.55 -3.81 7.10
CA LEU A 86 0.61 -3.19 5.79
C LEU A 86 0.95 -1.69 5.89
N VAL A 87 0.33 -0.98 6.83
CA VAL A 87 0.60 0.44 7.08
C VAL A 87 2.05 0.63 7.57
N GLU A 88 2.50 -0.19 8.52
CA GLU A 88 3.88 -0.18 9.03
C GLU A 88 4.88 -0.38 7.89
N SER A 89 4.64 -1.37 7.04
CA SER A 89 5.43 -1.68 5.84
C SER A 89 5.56 -0.46 4.92
N PHE A 90 4.47 0.26 4.67
CA PHE A 90 4.47 1.43 3.79
C PHE A 90 5.20 2.61 4.43
N VAL A 91 5.00 2.86 5.72
CA VAL A 91 5.70 3.92 6.46
C VAL A 91 7.21 3.64 6.49
N LYS A 92 7.62 2.39 6.74
CA LYS A 92 9.03 1.99 6.65
C LYS A 92 9.60 2.23 5.26
N GLY A 93 8.85 1.88 4.22
CA GLY A 93 9.23 2.17 2.84
C GLY A 93 9.43 3.67 2.58
N VAL A 94 8.54 4.53 3.09
CA VAL A 94 8.65 5.98 2.98
C VAL A 94 9.89 6.49 3.70
N ILE A 95 10.09 6.13 4.97
CA ILE A 95 11.22 6.57 5.78
C ILE A 95 12.54 6.14 5.13
N HIS A 96 12.63 4.87 4.74
CA HIS A 96 13.83 4.33 4.11
C HIS A 96 14.14 5.01 2.77
N ASP A 97 13.13 5.40 2.00
CA ASP A 97 13.36 6.11 0.74
C ASP A 97 13.76 7.58 0.93
N ILE A 98 13.18 8.26 1.93
CA ILE A 98 13.64 9.59 2.37
C ILE A 98 15.10 9.53 2.83
N ASP A 99 15.46 8.55 3.64
CA ASP A 99 16.82 8.42 4.18
C ASP A 99 17.87 8.20 3.06
N GLU A 100 17.49 7.53 1.97
CA GLU A 100 18.41 7.13 0.90
C GLU A 100 18.50 8.13 -0.25
N VAL A 101 17.36 8.70 -0.67
CA VAL A 101 17.30 9.59 -1.85
C VAL A 101 16.63 10.94 -1.56
N GLY A 102 16.14 11.16 -0.33
CA GLY A 102 15.51 12.39 0.12
C GLY A 102 14.06 12.54 -0.37
N PHE A 103 13.87 12.52 -1.68
CA PHE A 103 12.56 12.65 -2.31
C PHE A 103 12.49 11.80 -3.58
N SER A 104 11.41 11.03 -3.71
CA SER A 104 11.16 10.22 -4.90
C SER A 104 9.66 10.10 -5.20
N SER A 105 9.35 9.72 -6.45
CA SER A 105 7.98 9.39 -6.85
C SER A 105 7.46 8.14 -6.15
N TRP A 106 8.33 7.19 -5.80
CA TRP A 106 7.97 6.00 -5.03
C TRP A 106 7.50 6.37 -3.61
N GLN A 107 8.26 7.22 -2.92
CA GLN A 107 7.88 7.75 -1.61
C GLN A 107 6.53 8.48 -1.67
N MET A 108 6.32 9.33 -2.69
CA MET A 108 5.03 10.00 -2.90
C MET A 108 3.89 9.01 -3.12
N LEU A 109 4.12 7.95 -3.89
CA LEU A 109 3.13 6.92 -4.15
C LEU A 109 2.75 6.18 -2.86
N LEU A 110 3.73 5.81 -2.04
CA LEU A 110 3.47 5.18 -0.74
C LEU A 110 2.67 6.12 0.18
N ASN A 111 3.01 7.42 0.24
CA ASN A 111 2.23 8.40 0.99
C ASN A 111 0.77 8.48 0.51
N ALA A 112 0.56 8.47 -0.81
CA ALA A 112 -0.79 8.46 -1.37
C ALA A 112 -1.57 7.21 -0.99
N TRP A 113 -0.92 6.05 -0.95
CA TRP A 113 -1.54 4.81 -0.48
C TRP A 113 -1.87 4.85 1.01
N ILE A 114 -0.98 5.35 1.87
CA ILE A 114 -1.26 5.50 3.31
C ILE A 114 -2.45 6.45 3.51
N SER A 115 -2.49 7.56 2.78
CA SER A 115 -3.64 8.47 2.79
C SER A 115 -4.93 7.79 2.33
N MET A 116 -4.88 6.92 1.32
CA MET A 116 -6.04 6.14 0.87
C MET A 116 -6.45 5.09 1.92
N MET A 117 -5.50 4.43 2.58
CA MET A 117 -5.81 3.51 3.68
C MET A 117 -6.53 4.24 4.80
N ARG A 118 -6.00 5.39 5.26
CA ARG A 118 -6.65 6.23 6.27
C ARG A 118 -8.02 6.73 5.82
N GLY A 119 -8.11 7.27 4.61
CA GLY A 119 -9.29 7.98 4.11
C GLY A 119 -10.42 7.11 3.54
N TYR A 120 -10.07 6.00 2.89
CA TYR A 120 -11.02 5.14 2.16
C TYR A 120 -11.24 3.79 2.82
N LEU A 121 -10.19 3.21 3.41
CA LEU A 121 -10.28 1.92 4.10
C LEU A 121 -10.55 2.06 5.59
N ASP A 122 -10.69 3.30 6.10
CA ASP A 122 -11.01 3.60 7.50
C ASP A 122 -10.02 3.00 8.50
N VAL A 123 -8.74 2.94 8.08
CA VAL A 123 -7.63 2.54 8.96
C VAL A 123 -7.55 3.52 10.13
N ASN A 124 -7.52 3.04 11.36
CA ASN A 124 -7.58 3.91 12.54
C ASN A 124 -6.35 4.83 12.65
N ASN A 125 -6.53 6.03 13.21
CA ASN A 125 -5.45 7.01 13.41
C ASN A 125 -4.37 6.55 14.42
N ASP A 126 -4.64 5.47 15.16
CA ASP A 126 -3.79 4.85 16.16
C ASP A 126 -3.37 3.43 15.80
N THR A 127 -3.59 3.00 14.54
CA THR A 127 -3.27 1.65 14.04
C THR A 127 -1.80 1.25 14.29
N LEU A 128 -0.90 2.23 14.42
CA LEU A 128 0.52 2.03 14.67
C LEU A 128 0.99 2.40 16.10
N ASP A 129 0.09 2.75 17.04
CA ASP A 129 0.50 3.17 18.38
C ASP A 129 1.28 2.08 19.15
N ASP A 130 0.95 0.81 18.91
CA ASP A 130 1.61 -0.35 19.51
C ASP A 130 2.79 -0.88 18.67
N CYS A 131 3.17 -0.19 17.59
CA CYS A 131 4.30 -0.59 16.75
C CYS A 131 5.63 -0.45 17.52
N ALA A 132 6.50 -1.45 17.41
CA ALA A 132 7.78 -1.47 18.11
C ALA A 132 8.81 -0.46 17.57
N ASP A 133 8.62 0.05 16.35
CA ASP A 133 9.52 1.00 15.70
C ASP A 133 9.06 2.44 15.96
N GLU A 134 9.68 3.10 16.95
CA GLU A 134 9.32 4.47 17.36
C GLU A 134 9.35 5.48 16.20
N ARG A 135 10.25 5.31 15.22
CA ARG A 135 10.32 6.21 14.04
C ARG A 135 9.07 6.08 13.20
N VAL A 136 8.53 4.87 13.08
CA VAL A 136 7.31 4.58 12.33
C VAL A 136 6.09 5.16 13.04
N VAL A 137 6.02 5.01 14.37
CA VAL A 137 4.96 5.60 15.20
C VAL A 137 4.94 7.12 15.07
N GLU A 138 6.09 7.77 15.28
CA GLU A 138 6.23 9.22 15.21
C GLU A 138 5.87 9.75 13.82
N TRP A 139 6.38 9.10 12.78
CA TRP A 139 6.14 9.51 11.40
C TRP A 139 4.65 9.39 11.05
N TYR A 140 4.03 8.24 11.32
CA TYR A 140 2.62 8.04 11.01
C TYR A 140 1.72 8.99 11.79
N SER A 141 1.94 9.13 13.10
CA SER A 141 1.15 10.00 13.96
C SER A 141 1.20 11.47 13.48
N THR A 142 2.38 11.94 13.05
CA THR A 142 2.58 13.30 12.55
C THR A 142 1.91 13.57 11.20
N HIS A 143 1.87 12.58 10.29
CA HIS A 143 1.40 12.79 8.92
C HIS A 143 -0.06 12.37 8.68
N PHE A 144 -0.54 11.35 9.40
CA PHE A 144 -1.86 10.73 9.16
C PHE A 144 -2.61 10.31 10.43
N GLY A 145 -1.93 10.27 11.58
CA GLY A 145 -2.49 9.81 12.84
C GLY A 145 -2.88 10.93 13.81
N ARG A 146 -2.75 10.65 15.11
CA ARG A 146 -3.26 11.52 16.18
C ARG A 146 -2.66 12.93 16.18
N ILE A 147 -1.33 13.07 16.04
CA ILE A 147 -0.69 14.40 16.02
C ILE A 147 -1.20 15.24 14.84
N HIS A 148 -1.40 14.63 13.67
CA HIS A 148 -1.97 15.31 12.53
C HIS A 148 -3.40 15.80 12.83
N GLU A 149 -4.25 14.93 13.38
CA GLU A 149 -5.65 15.30 13.66
C GLU A 149 -5.78 16.34 14.78
N ASP A 150 -4.91 16.30 15.79
CA ASP A 150 -4.85 17.34 16.82
C ASP A 150 -4.49 18.72 16.23
N GLN A 151 -3.67 18.75 15.17
CA GLN A 151 -3.23 19.98 14.52
C GLN A 151 -4.21 20.50 13.46
N TYR A 152 -4.81 19.60 12.68
CA TYR A 152 -5.58 19.94 11.47
C TYR A 152 -7.08 19.59 11.56
N GLY A 153 -7.51 18.91 12.61
CA GLY A 153 -8.84 18.36 12.79
C GLY A 153 -8.96 16.91 12.32
N GLU A 154 -10.03 16.24 12.75
CA GLU A 154 -10.35 14.85 12.35
C GLU A 154 -10.36 14.69 10.82
N TRP A 155 -9.84 13.56 10.34
CA TRP A 155 -9.87 13.25 8.92
C TRP A 155 -11.33 13.11 8.44
N ASP A 156 -11.70 13.78 7.33
CA ASP A 156 -13.04 13.60 6.77
C ASP A 156 -13.10 12.30 5.98
N LEU A 157 -13.61 11.24 6.62
CA LEU A 157 -13.75 9.90 6.06
C LEU A 157 -15.07 9.71 5.27
N ARG A 158 -15.85 10.77 5.06
CA ARG A 158 -17.16 10.68 4.41
C ARG A 158 -17.03 10.43 2.91
N VAL A 159 -17.33 9.20 2.50
CA VAL A 159 -17.44 8.85 1.07
C VAL A 159 -18.84 9.20 0.55
N THR A 160 -18.95 10.20 -0.33
CA THR A 160 -20.22 10.55 -0.98
C THR A 160 -20.44 9.69 -2.24
N LYS A 161 -21.36 8.73 -2.18
CA LYS A 161 -21.81 8.00 -3.37
C LYS A 161 -22.84 8.84 -4.14
N ARG A 162 -22.60 9.06 -5.43
CA ARG A 162 -23.65 9.59 -6.32
C ARG A 162 -24.74 8.53 -6.51
N LEU A 163 -25.88 8.71 -5.84
CA LEU A 163 -27.11 7.97 -6.14
C LEU A 163 -27.60 8.44 -7.53
N GLY A 164 -27.50 7.59 -8.56
CA GLY A 164 -27.96 7.93 -9.92
C GLY A 164 -27.25 7.22 -11.08
N SER A 165 -26.11 6.56 -10.86
CA SER A 165 -25.51 5.67 -11.86
C SER A 165 -26.20 4.30 -11.79
N GLY A 166 -27.31 4.13 -12.50
CA GLY A 166 -28.23 2.98 -12.48
C GLY A 166 -27.66 1.61 -12.90
N LYS A 167 -26.59 1.15 -12.24
CA LYS A 167 -26.19 -0.26 -12.17
C LYS A 167 -26.27 -0.68 -10.72
N GLU A 168 -27.49 -0.84 -10.23
CA GLU A 168 -27.72 -1.62 -9.02
C GLU A 168 -27.34 -3.08 -9.33
N MET A 169 -26.48 -3.67 -8.50
CA MET A 169 -26.25 -5.12 -8.53
C MET A 169 -27.58 -5.80 -8.19
N PRO A 170 -28.08 -6.74 -9.00
CA PRO A 170 -29.31 -7.44 -8.67
C PRO A 170 -29.09 -8.22 -7.37
N VAL A 171 -29.82 -7.82 -6.33
CA VAL A 171 -29.96 -8.63 -5.13
C VAL A 171 -30.85 -9.81 -5.54
N THR A 172 -30.26 -11.00 -5.70
CA THR A 172 -31.06 -12.22 -5.82
C THR A 172 -31.70 -12.47 -4.46
N SER A 173 -32.88 -11.92 -4.24
CA SER A 173 -33.77 -12.32 -3.17
C SER A 173 -34.40 -13.66 -3.58
N THR A 174 -33.79 -14.77 -3.19
CA THR A 174 -34.48 -16.06 -3.18
C THR A 174 -35.39 -16.12 -1.96
N ALA A 175 -36.70 -16.22 -2.22
CA ALA A 175 -37.70 -16.72 -1.28
C ALA A 175 -37.69 -18.25 -1.26
#